data_AF-A0A0N0D5U8-F1
#
_entry.id   AF-A0A0N0D5U8-F1
#
_cell.length_a   1.000
_cell.length_b   1.000
_cell.length_c   1.000
_cell.angle_alpha   90.00
_cell.angle_beta   90.00
_cell.angle_gamma   90.00
#
_symmetry.space_group_name_H-M   'P 1'
#
loop_
_entity.id
_entity.type
_entity.pdbx_description
1 polymer ?
#
loop_
_entity_poly.entity_id
_entity_poly.type
_entity_poly.pdbx_seq_one_letter_code
_entity_poly.pdbx_strand_id
1 'polypeptide(L)'
;MQQNIPRAITGILIFGRPPLAFCGMIWAIATIISKNPVYYILGVNSLILCLAIDLVDGWFAARFGSHYKLAHIAERMMNKIVFAIIFPVISVGMMWRFHFVSYTNSRAELLHVVFVLILCVTVLMRENFAHFMKSFALKKGAEEETSEMSRLRTLVAAPVAAILYAHAFYVPEGPPSPIYFWISWLGNIPLRLLFFIEIIFFVINLGSIAAYCRRYGNDCLDDICMDDDQLRRRILSVFPNALTMMNAMMGVLSVFFAYSGRVREAYMILIGAAIFDRLDGALARKLGVSDPPLENGNRRKATFGGILDDIADAVSFCIAPALIFYYLFDTSILDSIIVLPYGWLAIIYAVMGIIRLIYFTIDTNPIPGFFKGLPTPAAALLITAPLIMFQNAQNNGHAEAVFWGYFCFGLTLTVSILMNSYPIRYIHMGRFGGRHPMFTRIMFSLNGISVFTPFFGHFNLFVHLIYLFSPFYTWQVDPEIAVLENRVKSDSA
;
A
#
# COMPACT_ATOMS: atom_id res chain seq x y z
N MET A 1 42.23 8.74 38.79
CA MET A 1 41.31 9.85 38.43
C MET A 1 40.75 9.78 36.99
N GLN A 2 41.07 8.78 36.16
CA GLN A 2 40.64 8.72 34.74
C GLN A 2 39.35 7.91 34.43
N GLN A 3 38.70 7.27 35.42
CA GLN A 3 37.49 6.43 35.18
C GLN A 3 36.14 7.08 35.54
N ASN A 4 36.11 8.26 36.17
CA ASN A 4 34.86 8.93 36.57
C ASN A 4 34.32 9.94 35.55
N ILE A 5 35.19 10.49 34.69
CA ILE A 5 34.83 11.44 33.65
C ILE A 5 33.92 10.80 32.55
N PRO A 6 34.14 9.56 32.08
CA PRO A 6 33.28 8.95 31.07
C PRO A 6 31.84 8.76 31.55
N ARG A 7 31.67 8.47 32.84
CA ARG A 7 30.39 8.18 33.49
C ARG A 7 29.49 9.40 33.60
N ALA A 8 30.02 10.50 34.17
CA ALA A 8 29.26 11.75 34.30
C ALA A 8 28.85 12.33 32.95
N ILE A 9 29.76 12.28 31.95
CA ILE A 9 29.48 12.79 30.60
C ILE A 9 28.39 11.96 29.91
N THR A 10 28.45 10.63 29.98
CA THR A 10 27.42 9.75 29.38
C THR A 10 26.04 9.99 30.00
N GLY A 11 25.98 10.18 31.32
CA GLY A 11 24.72 10.52 32.00
C GLY A 11 24.14 11.86 31.53
N ILE A 12 24.98 12.89 31.40
CA ILE A 12 24.55 14.22 30.92
C ILE A 12 24.07 14.14 29.46
N LEU A 13 24.74 13.38 28.60
CA LEU A 13 24.35 13.22 27.19
C LEU A 13 22.98 12.53 27.05
N ILE A 14 22.75 11.45 27.81
CA ILE A 14 21.49 10.70 27.73
C ILE A 14 20.31 11.53 28.26
N PHE A 15 20.44 12.11 29.46
CA PHE A 15 19.35 12.79 30.17
C PHE A 15 19.21 14.28 29.82
N GLY A 16 20.18 14.90 29.15
CA GLY A 16 20.13 16.30 28.73
C GLY A 16 19.20 16.58 27.54
N ARG A 17 18.86 15.55 26.74
CA ARG A 17 18.07 15.71 25.50
C ARG A 17 16.59 16.07 25.74
N PRO A 18 15.82 15.38 26.61
CA PRO A 18 14.41 15.73 26.82
C PRO A 18 14.17 17.15 27.32
N PRO A 19 14.96 17.70 28.27
CA PRO A 19 14.85 19.11 28.67
C PRO A 19 15.01 20.07 27.49
N LEU A 20 15.99 19.82 26.59
CA LEU A 20 16.21 20.64 25.40
C LEU A 20 15.07 20.54 24.39
N ALA A 21 14.48 19.35 24.21
CA ALA A 21 13.31 19.17 23.37
C ALA A 21 12.10 19.93 23.94
N PHE A 22 11.92 19.89 25.28
CA PHE A 22 10.87 20.61 25.98
C PHE A 22 11.07 22.14 25.90
N CYS A 23 12.29 22.63 26.08
CA CYS A 23 12.63 24.04 25.83
C CYS A 23 12.30 24.45 24.39
N GLY A 24 12.65 23.62 23.40
CA GLY A 24 12.25 23.81 22.00
C GLY A 24 10.74 23.99 21.85
N MET A 25 9.95 23.08 22.42
CA MET A 25 8.48 23.17 22.42
C MET A 25 7.96 24.48 23.04
N ILE A 26 8.48 24.90 24.19
CA ILE A 26 8.07 26.16 24.83
C ILE A 26 8.34 27.33 23.89
N TRP A 27 9.52 27.37 23.27
CA TRP A 27 9.87 28.42 22.32
C TRP A 27 9.01 28.39 21.06
N ALA A 28 8.67 27.22 20.53
CA ALA A 28 7.70 27.09 19.43
C ALA A 28 6.33 27.67 19.79
N ILE A 29 5.82 27.36 20.98
CA ILE A 29 4.54 27.91 21.47
C ILE A 29 4.64 29.44 21.60
N ALA A 30 5.76 29.94 22.15
CA ALA A 30 6.01 31.37 22.24
C ALA A 30 6.08 32.04 20.86
N THR A 31 6.67 31.39 19.86
CA THR A 31 6.69 31.85 18.46
C THR A 31 5.28 31.89 17.87
N ILE A 32 4.46 30.86 18.07
CA ILE A 32 3.06 30.82 17.59
C ILE A 32 2.26 32.01 18.14
N ILE A 33 2.40 32.29 19.44
CA ILE A 33 1.61 33.32 20.14
C ILE A 33 2.11 34.73 19.82
N SER A 34 3.41 34.97 19.96
CA SER A 34 3.99 36.31 19.91
C SER A 34 4.49 36.73 18.53
N LYS A 35 4.65 35.77 17.60
CA LYS A 35 5.23 35.98 16.26
C LYS A 35 6.60 36.66 16.30
N ASN A 36 7.34 36.50 17.40
CA ASN A 36 8.64 37.15 17.58
C ASN A 36 9.77 36.27 17.02
N PRO A 37 10.63 36.80 16.13
CA PRO A 37 11.74 36.06 15.53
C PRO A 37 12.80 35.60 16.53
N VAL A 38 12.92 36.25 17.70
CA VAL A 38 13.86 35.83 18.75
C VAL A 38 13.50 34.46 19.31
N TYR A 39 12.22 34.21 19.60
CA TYR A 39 11.78 32.90 20.09
C TYR A 39 11.92 31.80 19.04
N TYR A 40 11.73 32.15 17.75
CA TYR A 40 12.01 31.24 16.65
C TYR A 40 13.49 30.78 16.66
N ILE A 41 14.43 31.72 16.77
CA ILE A 41 15.87 31.42 16.84
C ILE A 41 16.18 30.54 18.06
N LEU A 42 15.65 30.87 19.24
CA LEU A 42 15.87 30.09 20.46
C LEU A 42 15.31 28.66 20.32
N GLY A 43 14.12 28.51 19.73
CA GLY A 43 13.50 27.21 19.49
C GLY A 43 14.31 26.33 18.54
N VAL A 44 14.72 26.88 17.39
CA VAL A 44 15.54 26.14 16.41
C VAL A 44 16.89 25.73 17.01
N ASN A 45 17.57 26.63 17.72
CA ASN A 45 18.85 26.31 18.38
C ASN A 45 18.70 25.22 19.46
N SER A 46 17.64 25.29 20.27
CA SER A 46 17.35 24.27 21.29
C SER A 46 17.17 22.89 20.66
N LEU A 47 16.46 22.83 19.53
CA LEU A 47 16.24 21.59 18.80
C LEU A 47 17.52 21.06 18.15
N ILE A 48 18.28 21.91 17.47
CA ILE A 48 19.56 21.51 16.85
C ILE A 48 20.53 21.01 17.92
N LEU A 49 20.60 21.67 19.08
CA LEU A 49 21.44 21.22 20.19
C LEU A 49 20.98 19.85 20.74
N CYS A 50 19.67 19.67 20.91
CA CYS A 50 19.09 18.37 21.33
C CYS A 50 19.51 17.24 20.39
N LEU A 51 19.41 17.48 19.07
CA LEU A 51 19.75 16.51 18.03
C LEU A 51 21.26 16.29 17.87
N ALA A 52 22.08 17.33 18.08
CA ALA A 52 23.53 17.21 18.08
C ALA A 52 24.03 16.33 19.23
N ILE A 53 23.43 16.48 20.42
CA ILE A 53 23.74 15.63 21.58
C ILE A 53 23.41 14.16 21.29
N ASP A 54 22.32 13.87 20.57
CA ASP A 54 21.96 12.50 20.16
C ASP A 54 23.01 11.86 19.24
N LEU A 55 23.53 12.62 18.27
CA LEU A 55 24.62 12.16 17.39
C LEU A 55 25.92 11.92 18.17
N VAL A 56 26.26 12.81 19.11
CA VAL A 56 27.46 12.70 19.95
C VAL A 56 27.36 11.50 20.89
N ASP A 57 26.19 11.27 21.50
CA ASP A 57 25.92 10.11 22.36
C ASP A 57 26.08 8.80 21.59
N GLY A 58 25.49 8.70 20.39
CA GLY A 58 25.62 7.54 19.51
C GLY A 58 27.07 7.24 19.10
N TRP A 59 27.88 8.27 18.83
CA TRP A 59 29.31 8.13 18.56
C TRP A 59 30.09 7.70 19.80
N PHE A 60 29.80 8.29 20.95
CA PHE A 60 30.49 8.02 22.21
C PHE A 60 30.24 6.57 22.68
N ALA A 61 28.99 6.11 22.60
CA ALA A 61 28.61 4.73 22.90
C ALA A 61 29.32 3.72 21.99
N ALA A 62 29.51 4.04 20.70
CA ALA A 62 30.22 3.17 19.75
C ALA A 62 31.71 3.04 20.04
N ARG A 63 32.35 4.12 20.53
CA ARG A 63 33.81 4.15 20.77
C ARG A 63 34.22 3.62 22.14
N PHE A 64 33.43 3.89 23.17
CA PHE A 64 33.80 3.61 24.56
C PHE A 64 32.98 2.49 25.20
N GLY A 65 31.91 2.01 24.56
CA GLY A 65 30.98 1.03 25.12
C GLY A 65 30.13 1.62 26.25
N SER A 66 28.84 1.30 26.31
CA SER A 66 27.98 1.81 27.38
C SER A 66 28.35 1.13 28.71
N HIS A 67 28.89 1.90 29.65
CA HIS A 67 29.41 1.38 30.93
C HIS A 67 28.30 1.14 31.99
N TYR A 68 27.03 1.32 31.63
CA TYR A 68 25.90 1.17 32.56
C TYR A 68 24.96 0.07 32.09
N LYS A 69 24.62 -0.85 33.02
CA LYS A 69 23.66 -1.94 32.80
C LYS A 69 22.28 -1.47 32.31
N LEU A 70 21.94 -0.20 32.55
CA LEU A 70 20.66 0.44 32.18
C LEU A 70 20.79 1.54 31.10
N ALA A 71 21.99 1.88 30.62
CA ALA A 71 22.17 2.99 29.68
C ALA A 71 21.40 2.79 28.37
N HIS A 72 21.43 1.58 27.81
CA HIS A 72 20.71 1.27 26.58
C HIS A 72 19.18 1.40 26.71
N ILE A 73 18.62 1.12 27.89
CA ILE A 73 17.20 1.30 28.17
C ILE A 73 16.88 2.78 28.32
N ALA A 74 17.68 3.51 29.10
CA ALA A 74 17.52 4.95 29.29
C ALA A 74 17.62 5.70 27.95
N GLU A 75 18.62 5.40 27.12
CA GLU A 75 18.81 5.99 25.79
C GLU A 75 17.56 5.80 24.90
N ARG A 76 17.01 4.59 24.86
CA ARG A 76 15.77 4.28 24.10
C ARG A 76 14.56 5.03 24.65
N MET A 77 14.40 5.11 25.97
CA MET A 77 13.30 5.85 26.59
C MET A 77 13.42 7.35 26.32
N MET A 78 14.61 7.93 26.47
CA MET A 78 14.83 9.35 26.22
C MET A 78 14.59 9.70 24.75
N ASN A 79 14.99 8.84 23.81
CA ASN A 79 14.67 8.99 22.38
C ASN A 79 13.16 9.06 22.12
N LYS A 80 12.37 8.17 22.75
CA LYS A 80 10.90 8.19 22.63
C LYS A 80 10.30 9.50 23.14
N ILE A 81 10.77 9.98 24.30
CA ILE A 81 10.29 11.23 24.89
C ILE A 81 10.59 12.41 23.96
N VAL A 82 11.83 12.49 23.44
CA VAL A 82 12.25 13.54 22.52
C VAL A 82 11.39 13.56 21.26
N PHE A 83 11.19 12.42 20.60
CA PHE A 83 10.37 12.35 19.39
C PHE A 83 8.87 12.60 19.66
N ALA A 84 8.35 12.15 20.80
CA ALA A 84 6.98 12.42 21.23
C ALA A 84 6.72 13.91 21.54
N ILE A 85 7.76 14.70 21.79
CA ILE A 85 7.68 16.16 21.91
C ILE A 85 7.81 16.81 20.53
N ILE A 86 8.87 16.47 19.77
CA ILE A 86 9.24 17.19 18.54
C ILE A 86 8.19 17.03 17.43
N PHE A 87 7.77 15.82 17.10
CA PHE A 87 6.91 15.58 15.93
C PHE A 87 5.49 16.14 16.06
N PRO A 88 4.81 16.05 17.22
CA PRO A 88 3.55 16.76 17.42
C PRO A 88 3.70 18.28 17.32
N VAL A 89 4.78 18.85 17.86
CA VAL A 89 5.06 20.29 17.77
C VAL A 89 5.27 20.71 16.31
N ILE A 90 6.03 19.95 15.52
CA ILE A 90 6.18 20.18 14.08
C ILE A 90 4.81 20.15 13.38
N SER A 91 3.96 19.15 13.67
CA SER A 91 2.64 19.05 13.06
C SER A 91 1.77 20.27 13.35
N VAL A 92 1.75 20.74 14.60
CA VAL A 92 1.02 21.95 15.00
C VAL A 92 1.62 23.20 14.34
N GLY A 93 2.95 23.29 14.29
CA GLY A 93 3.65 24.39 13.61
C GLY A 93 3.31 24.47 12.13
N MET A 94 3.25 23.34 11.42
CA MET A 94 2.85 23.29 10.01
C MET A 94 1.42 23.79 9.78
N MET A 95 0.48 23.40 10.66
CA MET A 95 -0.89 23.91 10.65
C MET A 95 -0.94 25.43 10.89
N TRP A 96 -0.18 25.92 11.87
CA TRP A 96 -0.06 27.35 12.16
C TRP A 96 0.52 28.13 10.96
N ARG A 97 1.59 27.63 10.34
CA ARG A 97 2.22 28.24 9.16
C ARG A 97 1.25 28.34 7.99
N PHE A 98 0.47 27.29 7.74
CA PHE A 98 -0.54 27.28 6.68
C PHE A 98 -1.58 28.39 6.89
N HIS A 99 -1.97 28.65 8.14
CA HIS A 99 -2.89 29.73 8.44
C HIS A 99 -2.23 31.13 8.40
N PHE A 100 -0.95 31.25 8.76
CA PHE A 100 -0.29 32.55 8.97
C PHE A 100 0.50 33.09 7.78
N VAL A 101 1.12 32.22 6.96
CA VAL A 101 2.13 32.63 5.95
C VAL A 101 1.67 32.37 4.51
N SER A 102 0.70 31.47 4.30
CA SER A 102 0.40 30.87 2.99
C SER A 102 -0.71 31.63 2.22
N TYR A 103 -0.36 32.52 1.30
CA TYR A 103 -1.34 33.28 0.47
C TYR A 103 -1.44 32.85 -0.99
N THR A 104 -0.45 32.13 -1.55
CA THR A 104 -0.30 31.98 -3.01
C THR A 104 -0.52 30.57 -3.57
N ASN A 105 -0.43 29.49 -2.77
CA ASN A 105 -0.55 28.12 -3.30
C ASN A 105 -1.24 27.12 -2.35
N SER A 106 -2.48 27.46 -1.95
CA SER A 106 -3.21 26.81 -0.84
C SER A 106 -3.35 25.29 -0.94
N ARG A 107 -3.48 24.70 -2.14
CA ARG A 107 -3.65 23.24 -2.29
C ARG A 107 -2.34 22.47 -2.05
N ALA A 108 -1.22 22.98 -2.54
CA ALA A 108 0.08 22.32 -2.39
C ALA A 108 0.60 22.42 -0.95
N GLU A 109 0.39 23.57 -0.30
CA GLU A 109 0.74 23.75 1.11
C GLU A 109 -0.18 22.94 2.03
N LEU A 110 -1.48 22.82 1.72
CA LEU A 110 -2.36 21.92 2.47
C LEU A 110 -1.92 20.45 2.35
N LEU A 111 -1.57 20.00 1.14
CA LEU A 111 -1.07 18.65 0.92
C LEU A 111 0.23 18.40 1.70
N HIS A 112 1.11 19.41 1.77
CA HIS A 112 2.32 19.38 2.57
C HIS A 112 2.03 19.23 4.06
N VAL A 113 1.11 20.02 4.63
CA VAL A 113 0.69 19.91 6.04
C VAL A 113 0.14 18.51 6.34
N VAL A 114 -0.75 18.00 5.49
CA VAL A 114 -1.34 16.66 5.65
C VAL A 114 -0.27 15.57 5.57
N PHE A 115 0.68 15.70 4.64
CA PHE A 115 1.75 14.73 4.48
C PHE A 115 2.70 14.72 5.69
N VAL A 116 3.08 15.89 6.20
CA VAL A 116 3.89 15.99 7.42
C VAL A 116 3.15 15.40 8.63
N LEU A 117 1.83 15.61 8.77
CA LEU A 117 1.04 14.96 9.83
C LEU A 117 1.11 13.44 9.75
N ILE A 118 0.88 12.86 8.55
CA ILE A 118 0.95 11.41 8.33
C ILE A 118 2.36 10.89 8.65
N LEU A 119 3.39 11.62 8.24
CA LEU A 119 4.79 11.31 8.50
C LEU A 119 5.09 11.32 10.00
N CYS A 120 4.64 12.34 10.74
CA CYS A 120 4.78 12.44 12.20
C CYS A 120 4.13 11.23 12.90
N VAL A 121 2.90 10.89 12.54
CA VAL A 121 2.19 9.72 13.08
C VAL A 121 2.95 8.44 12.78
N THR A 122 3.43 8.28 11.54
CA THR A 122 4.17 7.09 11.10
C THR A 122 5.45 6.91 11.89
N VAL A 123 6.20 7.98 12.15
CA VAL A 123 7.45 7.92 12.94
C VAL A 123 7.16 7.48 14.38
N LEU A 124 6.14 8.06 15.02
CA LEU A 124 5.76 7.71 16.39
C LEU A 124 5.27 6.26 16.49
N MET A 125 4.42 5.84 15.56
CA MET A 125 3.92 4.45 15.49
C MET A 125 5.05 3.46 15.27
N ARG A 126 5.95 3.76 14.32
CA ARG A 126 7.12 2.94 14.01
C ARG A 126 8.01 2.72 15.23
N GLU A 127 8.21 3.72 16.07
CA GLU A 127 9.06 3.61 17.26
C GLU A 127 8.45 2.71 18.34
N ASN A 128 7.15 2.87 18.58
CA ASN A 128 6.40 2.00 19.49
C ASN A 128 6.37 0.56 18.97
N PHE A 129 6.14 0.40 17.67
CA PHE A 129 6.13 -0.91 17.00
C PHE A 129 7.49 -1.61 17.08
N ALA A 130 8.58 -0.91 16.77
CA ALA A 130 9.93 -1.48 16.85
C ALA A 130 10.27 -1.97 18.27
N HIS A 131 9.89 -1.21 19.30
CA HIS A 131 10.11 -1.62 20.69
C HIS A 131 9.27 -2.84 21.07
N PHE A 132 7.99 -2.84 20.69
CA PHE A 132 7.10 -3.98 20.88
C PHE A 132 7.71 -5.24 20.26
N MET A 133 8.08 -5.20 18.98
CA MET A 133 8.69 -6.36 18.28
C MET A 133 9.98 -6.83 18.94
N LYS A 134 10.87 -5.91 19.36
CA LYS A 134 12.12 -6.27 20.04
C LYS A 134 11.91 -6.90 21.41
N SER A 135 10.87 -6.49 22.16
CA SER A 135 10.62 -7.06 23.48
C SER A 135 10.34 -8.56 23.44
N PHE A 136 9.74 -9.06 22.35
CA PHE A 136 9.55 -10.50 22.12
C PHE A 136 10.85 -11.22 21.80
N ALA A 137 11.69 -10.64 20.95
CA ALA A 137 12.99 -11.22 20.59
C ALA A 137 13.93 -11.35 21.80
N LEU A 138 13.95 -10.33 22.68
CA LEU A 138 14.77 -10.32 23.89
C LEU A 138 14.36 -11.42 24.90
N LYS A 139 13.07 -11.75 24.99
CA LYS A 139 12.60 -12.85 25.84
C LYS A 139 13.13 -14.21 25.39
N LYS A 140 13.32 -14.42 24.08
CA LYS A 140 13.83 -15.68 23.50
C LYS A 140 15.37 -15.79 23.47
N GLY A 141 16.09 -14.85 24.09
CA GLY A 141 17.55 -14.90 24.16
C GLY A 141 18.27 -14.56 22.84
N ALA A 142 17.57 -13.93 21.88
CA ALA A 142 18.22 -13.42 20.67
C ALA A 142 19.25 -12.34 21.07
N GLU A 143 20.51 -12.53 20.68
CA GLU A 143 21.56 -11.54 20.92
C GLU A 143 21.14 -10.19 20.30
N GLU A 144 21.30 -9.11 21.06
CA GLU A 144 21.13 -7.75 20.54
C GLU A 144 22.19 -7.50 19.48
N GLU A 145 21.90 -7.86 18.24
CA GLU A 145 22.71 -7.41 17.12
C GLU A 145 22.50 -5.90 16.99
N THR A 146 23.45 -5.19 17.60
CA THR A 146 23.43 -3.74 17.73
C THR A 146 23.81 -3.11 16.40
N SER A 147 22.88 -2.33 15.87
CA SER A 147 23.10 -0.90 15.61
C SER A 147 23.12 -0.37 14.17
N GLU A 148 23.17 -1.16 13.10
CA GLU A 148 23.24 -0.50 11.77
C GLU A 148 21.91 0.17 11.36
N MET A 149 20.79 -0.56 11.46
CA MET A 149 19.47 -0.01 11.09
C MET A 149 18.94 1.06 12.05
N SER A 150 19.29 1.02 13.35
CA SER A 150 18.87 2.07 14.29
C SER A 150 19.75 3.32 14.20
N ARG A 151 21.04 3.18 13.87
CA ARG A 151 21.95 4.32 13.66
C ARG A 151 21.61 5.07 12.38
N LEU A 152 21.34 4.35 11.27
CA LEU A 152 20.92 4.98 10.02
C LEU A 152 19.63 5.79 10.21
N ARG A 153 18.69 5.29 11.04
CA ARG A 153 17.48 6.02 11.41
C ARG A 153 17.80 7.35 12.08
N THR A 154 18.59 7.33 13.16
CA THR A 154 18.91 8.56 13.92
C THR A 154 19.65 9.57 13.03
N LEU A 155 20.56 9.08 12.18
CA LEU A 155 21.32 9.89 11.24
C LEU A 155 20.45 10.60 10.21
N VAL A 156 19.33 10.01 9.78
CA VAL A 156 18.40 10.62 8.82
C VAL A 156 17.26 11.38 9.51
N ALA A 157 16.73 10.90 10.64
CA ALA A 157 15.59 11.51 11.33
C ALA A 157 15.93 12.87 11.94
N ALA A 158 17.12 13.02 12.52
CA ALA A 158 17.57 14.25 13.14
C ALA A 158 17.59 15.45 12.15
N PRO A 159 18.30 15.39 11.00
CA PRO A 159 18.32 16.51 10.06
C PRO A 159 16.94 16.81 9.48
N VAL A 160 16.12 15.79 9.21
CA VAL A 160 14.73 15.99 8.71
C VAL A 160 13.88 16.72 9.75
N ALA A 161 13.94 16.31 11.02
CA ALA A 161 13.19 16.99 12.10
C ALA A 161 13.63 18.45 12.27
N ALA A 162 14.93 18.75 12.17
CA ALA A 162 15.44 20.11 12.24
C ALA A 162 14.96 20.98 11.08
N ILE A 163 14.99 20.45 9.86
CA ILE A 163 14.50 21.14 8.65
C ILE A 163 13.00 21.43 8.78
N LEU A 164 12.20 20.42 9.13
CA LEU A 164 10.75 20.58 9.26
C LEU A 164 10.38 21.56 10.38
N TYR A 165 11.10 21.53 11.50
CA TYR A 165 10.87 22.46 12.60
C TYR A 165 11.21 23.90 12.20
N ALA A 166 12.36 24.14 11.56
CA ALA A 166 12.72 25.48 11.08
C ALA A 166 11.72 26.00 10.04
N HIS A 167 11.26 25.13 9.14
CA HIS A 167 10.23 25.47 8.16
C HIS A 167 8.88 25.79 8.81
N ALA A 168 8.44 24.98 9.77
CA ALA A 168 7.14 25.10 10.43
C ALA A 168 6.98 26.41 11.22
N PHE A 169 8.03 26.88 11.88
CA PHE A 169 7.98 28.07 12.74
C PHE A 169 8.61 29.31 12.11
N TYR A 170 8.86 29.30 10.81
CA TYR A 170 9.50 30.39 10.11
C TYR A 170 8.72 31.70 10.26
N VAL A 171 9.39 32.74 10.77
CA VAL A 171 8.86 34.10 10.90
C VAL A 171 9.62 35.02 9.93
N PRO A 172 8.94 35.69 8.98
CA PRO A 172 9.57 36.66 8.09
C PRO A 172 10.03 37.92 8.85
N GLU A 173 11.02 38.65 8.31
CA GLU A 173 11.53 39.94 8.84
C GLU A 173 12.17 39.91 10.24
N GLY A 174 13.11 38.97 10.47
CA GLY A 174 13.86 38.89 11.73
C GLY A 174 15.06 39.84 11.87
N PRO A 175 15.68 39.88 13.07
CA PRO A 175 16.81 40.76 13.35
C PRO A 175 18.01 40.44 12.45
N PRO A 176 18.81 41.45 12.04
CA PRO A 176 19.99 41.27 11.21
C PRO A 176 21.12 40.62 12.02
N SER A 177 21.00 39.32 12.25
CA SER A 177 22.02 38.51 12.91
C SER A 177 22.48 37.39 11.96
N PRO A 178 23.78 37.02 11.98
CA PRO A 178 24.29 35.91 11.17
C PRO A 178 23.53 34.60 11.43
N ILE A 179 23.13 34.38 12.69
CA ILE A 179 22.39 33.20 13.13
C ILE A 179 21.00 33.17 12.48
N TYR A 180 20.29 34.30 12.47
CA TYR A 180 18.99 34.39 11.82
C TYR A 180 19.10 34.19 10.30
N PHE A 181 20.15 34.69 9.64
CA PHE A 181 20.37 34.49 8.21
C PHE A 181 20.48 32.99 7.85
N TRP A 182 21.31 32.24 8.58
CA TRP A 182 21.47 30.81 8.37
C TRP A 182 20.19 30.01 8.63
N ILE A 183 19.47 30.33 9.72
CA ILE A 183 18.23 29.65 10.09
C ILE A 183 17.07 30.02 9.15
N SER A 184 17.03 31.26 8.67
CA SER A 184 16.03 31.76 7.71
C SER A 184 16.14 31.04 6.37
N TRP A 185 17.36 30.75 5.92
CA TRP A 185 17.59 29.92 4.74
C TRP A 185 16.95 28.52 4.86
N LEU A 186 17.08 27.89 6.03
CA LEU A 186 16.46 26.58 6.31
C LEU A 186 14.92 26.66 6.36
N GLY A 187 14.37 27.78 6.85
CA GLY A 187 12.94 28.02 6.92
C GLY A 187 12.27 28.24 5.57
N ASN A 188 13.02 28.72 4.56
CA ASN A 188 12.50 29.12 3.25
C ASN A 188 12.85 28.13 2.11
N ILE A 189 12.98 26.84 2.44
CA ILE A 189 13.24 25.78 1.47
C ILE A 189 12.04 25.61 0.51
N PRO A 190 12.28 25.40 -0.80
CA PRO A 190 11.20 25.17 -1.76
C PRO A 190 10.41 23.89 -1.44
N LEU A 191 9.08 23.97 -1.51
CA LEU A 191 8.14 22.86 -1.25
C LEU A 191 8.52 21.56 -1.98
N ARG A 192 9.00 21.64 -3.23
CA ARG A 192 9.44 20.47 -4.01
C ARG A 192 10.57 19.69 -3.33
N LEU A 193 11.51 20.39 -2.70
CA LEU A 193 12.63 19.76 -2.01
C LEU A 193 12.17 19.15 -0.68
N LEU A 194 11.26 19.82 0.03
CA LEU A 194 10.65 19.29 1.26
C LEU A 194 9.90 17.98 1.00
N PHE A 195 9.04 17.94 -0.02
CA PHE A 195 8.37 16.71 -0.43
C PHE A 195 9.34 15.57 -0.75
N PHE A 196 10.43 15.86 -1.46
CA PHE A 196 11.43 14.85 -1.79
C PHE A 196 12.08 14.24 -0.53
N ILE A 197 12.50 15.10 0.40
CA ILE A 197 13.10 14.68 1.69
C ILE A 197 12.09 13.88 2.51
N GLU A 198 10.85 14.34 2.60
CA GLU A 198 9.78 13.70 3.38
C GLU A 198 9.36 12.35 2.81
N ILE A 199 9.27 12.21 1.48
CA ILE A 199 8.97 10.93 0.82
C ILE A 199 10.07 9.92 1.12
N ILE A 200 11.35 10.30 0.98
CA ILE A 200 12.47 9.42 1.32
C ILE A 200 12.39 9.01 2.79
N PHE A 201 12.15 9.96 3.69
CA PHE A 201 12.04 9.67 5.11
C PHE A 201 10.86 8.77 5.45
N PHE A 202 9.71 8.97 4.81
CA PHE A 202 8.52 8.11 4.96
C PHE A 202 8.80 6.69 4.48
N VAL A 203 9.43 6.52 3.32
CA VAL A 203 9.84 5.22 2.77
C VAL A 203 10.82 4.50 3.71
N ILE A 204 11.80 5.20 4.26
CA ILE A 204 12.74 4.63 5.25
C ILE A 204 11.99 4.14 6.50
N ASN A 205 10.99 4.89 6.98
CA ASN A 205 10.20 4.50 8.14
C ASN A 205 9.34 3.27 7.87
N LEU A 206 8.62 3.22 6.75
CA LEU A 206 7.85 2.04 6.34
C LEU A 206 8.73 0.82 6.11
N GLY A 207 9.87 1.00 5.42
CA GLY A 207 10.86 -0.06 5.21
C GLY A 207 11.40 -0.61 6.54
N SER A 208 11.60 0.25 7.54
CA SER A 208 12.00 -0.21 8.88
C SER A 208 10.92 -1.03 9.57
N ILE A 209 9.63 -0.65 9.49
CA ILE A 209 8.53 -1.44 10.06
C ILE A 209 8.50 -2.82 9.40
N ALA A 210 8.55 -2.87 8.07
CA ALA A 210 8.55 -4.12 7.32
C ALA A 210 9.75 -5.02 7.66
N ALA A 211 10.94 -4.44 7.85
CA ALA A 211 12.13 -5.16 8.29
C ALA A 211 11.94 -5.77 9.68
N TYR A 212 11.34 -5.05 10.63
CA TYR A 212 11.03 -5.57 11.96
C TYR A 212 10.01 -6.71 11.92
N CYS A 213 8.94 -6.58 11.12
CA CYS A 213 7.98 -7.67 10.89
C CYS A 213 8.67 -8.90 10.31
N ARG A 214 9.56 -8.72 9.32
CA ARG A 214 10.27 -9.83 8.69
C ARG A 214 11.24 -10.53 9.65
N ARG A 215 11.93 -9.77 10.50
CA ARG A 215 12.97 -10.29 11.40
C ARG A 215 12.40 -10.93 12.66
N TYR A 216 11.42 -10.29 13.30
CA TYR A 216 10.90 -10.69 14.62
C TYR A 216 9.43 -11.10 14.61
N GLY A 217 8.75 -11.05 13.45
CA GLY A 217 7.32 -11.34 13.33
C GLY A 217 6.96 -12.74 13.80
N ASN A 218 7.75 -13.75 13.41
CA ASN A 218 7.50 -15.12 13.84
C ASN A 218 7.64 -15.27 15.36
N ASP A 219 8.71 -14.74 15.95
CA ASP A 219 8.93 -14.83 17.40
C ASP A 219 7.84 -14.14 18.22
N CYS A 220 7.42 -12.95 17.76
CA CYS A 220 6.31 -12.20 18.34
C CYS A 220 5.01 -12.99 18.26
N LEU A 221 4.73 -13.59 17.09
CA LEU A 221 3.53 -14.36 16.86
C LEU A 221 3.51 -15.63 17.72
N ASP A 222 4.63 -16.34 17.84
CA ASP A 222 4.73 -17.55 18.65
C ASP A 222 4.50 -17.25 20.16
N ASP A 223 5.07 -16.16 20.69
CA ASP A 223 4.87 -15.75 22.10
C ASP A 223 3.44 -15.25 22.35
N ILE A 224 2.85 -14.48 21.43
CA ILE A 224 1.45 -14.03 21.53
C ILE A 224 0.49 -15.23 21.47
N CYS A 225 0.81 -16.24 20.67
CA CYS A 225 -0.04 -17.40 20.50
C CYS A 225 0.15 -18.45 21.59
N MET A 226 1.14 -18.31 22.48
CA MET A 226 1.49 -19.35 23.47
C MET A 226 1.64 -20.73 22.82
N ASP A 227 2.28 -20.77 21.64
CA ASP A 227 2.39 -21.97 20.80
C ASP A 227 1.05 -22.60 20.33
N ASP A 228 -0.08 -21.87 20.44
CA ASP A 228 -1.36 -22.26 19.84
C ASP A 228 -1.35 -21.96 18.34
N ASP A 229 -1.10 -23.01 17.55
CA ASP A 229 -1.13 -22.98 16.09
C ASP A 229 -2.47 -22.48 15.52
N GLN A 230 -3.60 -22.68 16.20
CA GLN A 230 -4.90 -22.18 15.73
C GLN A 230 -5.02 -20.68 15.90
N LEU A 231 -4.60 -20.14 17.05
CA LEU A 231 -4.58 -18.70 17.30
C LEU A 231 -3.62 -18.00 16.33
N ARG A 232 -2.46 -18.61 16.09
CA ARG A 232 -1.45 -18.17 15.11
C ARG A 232 -2.04 -18.04 13.70
N ARG A 233 -2.74 -19.09 13.25
CA ARG A 233 -3.44 -19.08 11.96
C ARG A 233 -4.55 -18.04 11.89
N ARG A 234 -5.32 -17.81 12.97
CA ARG A 234 -6.37 -16.76 13.00
C ARG A 234 -5.81 -15.36 12.91
N ILE A 235 -4.69 -15.07 13.57
CA ILE A 235 -4.06 -13.75 13.48
C ILE A 235 -3.50 -13.54 12.06
N LEU A 236 -2.84 -14.55 11.50
CA LEU A 236 -2.30 -14.48 10.14
C LEU A 236 -3.37 -14.40 9.07
N SER A 237 -4.58 -14.93 9.31
CA SER A 237 -5.70 -14.86 8.35
C SER A 237 -6.27 -13.45 8.20
N VAL A 238 -6.03 -12.55 9.16
CA VAL A 238 -6.49 -11.14 9.08
C VAL A 238 -5.89 -10.42 7.87
N PHE A 239 -4.63 -10.68 7.55
CA PHE A 239 -3.94 -10.01 6.43
C PHE A 239 -4.53 -10.34 5.05
N PRO A 240 -4.67 -11.62 4.64
CA PRO A 240 -5.34 -11.94 3.39
C PRO A 240 -6.79 -11.48 3.42
N ASN A 241 -7.54 -11.68 4.51
CA ASN A 241 -8.94 -11.22 4.61
C ASN A 241 -9.08 -9.70 4.44
N ALA A 242 -8.11 -8.90 4.91
CA ALA A 242 -8.11 -7.45 4.71
C ALA A 242 -7.87 -7.06 3.25
N LEU A 243 -7.00 -7.79 2.55
CA LEU A 243 -6.79 -7.61 1.10
C LEU A 243 -8.04 -8.00 0.31
N THR A 244 -8.72 -9.09 0.69
CA THR A 244 -10.01 -9.50 0.11
C THR A 244 -11.10 -8.45 0.34
N MET A 245 -11.16 -7.85 1.54
CA MET A 245 -12.07 -6.73 1.81
C MET A 245 -11.74 -5.50 0.95
N MET A 246 -10.47 -5.23 0.71
CA MET A 246 -10.03 -4.15 -0.17
C MET A 246 -10.37 -4.43 -1.64
N ASN A 247 -10.30 -5.68 -2.10
CA ASN A 247 -10.83 -6.11 -3.40
C ASN A 247 -12.32 -5.71 -3.51
N ALA A 248 -13.17 -6.17 -2.58
CA ALA A 248 -14.60 -5.84 -2.58
C ALA A 248 -14.87 -4.32 -2.57
N MET A 249 -14.12 -3.56 -1.76
CA MET A 249 -14.21 -2.11 -1.69
C MET A 249 -13.85 -1.44 -3.03
N MET A 250 -12.81 -1.92 -3.73
CA MET A 250 -12.47 -1.45 -5.07
C MET A 250 -13.61 -1.77 -6.06
N GLY A 251 -14.19 -2.96 -5.99
CA GLY A 251 -15.37 -3.33 -6.79
C GLY A 251 -16.50 -2.31 -6.65
N VAL A 252 -16.92 -2.00 -5.42
CA VAL A 252 -17.96 -0.99 -5.15
C VAL A 252 -17.52 0.41 -5.61
N LEU A 253 -16.28 0.81 -5.35
CA LEU A 253 -15.76 2.12 -5.76
C LEU A 253 -15.78 2.28 -7.28
N SER A 254 -15.47 1.23 -8.04
CA SER A 254 -15.51 1.26 -9.51
C SER A 254 -16.90 1.61 -10.04
N VAL A 255 -17.96 1.12 -9.39
CA VAL A 255 -19.35 1.44 -9.73
C VAL A 255 -19.65 2.93 -9.52
N PHE A 256 -19.19 3.53 -8.41
CA PHE A 256 -19.37 4.95 -8.15
C PHE A 256 -18.68 5.84 -9.21
N PHE A 257 -17.49 5.45 -9.66
CA PHE A 257 -16.80 6.17 -10.74
C PHE A 257 -17.54 6.03 -12.07
N ALA A 258 -18.05 4.84 -12.40
CA ALA A 258 -18.83 4.66 -13.62
C ALA A 258 -20.14 5.45 -13.59
N TYR A 259 -20.85 5.47 -12.45
CA TYR A 259 -22.03 6.30 -12.26
C TYR A 259 -21.74 7.80 -12.43
N SER A 260 -20.54 8.25 -12.05
CA SER A 260 -20.09 9.64 -12.25
C SER A 260 -19.63 9.93 -13.69
N GLY A 261 -19.86 9.03 -14.64
CA GLY A 261 -19.41 9.16 -16.02
C GLY A 261 -17.90 9.01 -16.21
N ARG A 262 -17.20 8.33 -15.29
CA ARG A 262 -15.74 8.13 -15.33
C ARG A 262 -15.40 6.65 -15.52
N VAL A 263 -15.71 6.09 -16.69
CA VAL A 263 -15.56 4.64 -16.97
C VAL A 263 -14.09 4.24 -17.01
N ARG A 264 -13.20 5.13 -17.47
CA ARG A 264 -11.75 4.89 -17.45
C ARG A 264 -11.22 4.69 -16.03
N GLU A 265 -11.60 5.57 -15.10
CA GLU A 265 -11.23 5.45 -13.70
C GLU A 265 -11.86 4.24 -13.03
N ALA A 266 -13.13 3.93 -13.35
CA ALA A 266 -13.79 2.70 -12.91
C ALA A 266 -12.99 1.45 -13.34
N TYR A 267 -12.53 1.41 -14.59
CA TYR A 267 -11.70 0.32 -15.11
C TYR A 267 -10.35 0.18 -14.37
N MET A 268 -9.69 1.30 -14.07
CA MET A 268 -8.43 1.27 -13.31
C MET A 268 -8.63 0.73 -11.89
N ILE A 269 -9.74 1.10 -11.26
CA ILE A 269 -10.10 0.59 -9.93
C ILE A 269 -10.39 -0.92 -9.98
N LEU A 270 -11.05 -1.38 -11.05
CA LEU A 270 -11.31 -2.80 -11.29
C LEU A 270 -10.01 -3.61 -11.52
N ILE A 271 -9.01 -3.03 -12.20
CA ILE A 271 -7.65 -3.61 -12.25
C ILE A 271 -7.06 -3.69 -10.84
N GLY A 272 -7.22 -2.65 -10.03
CA GLY A 272 -6.81 -2.64 -8.62
C GLY A 272 -7.44 -3.77 -7.81
N ALA A 273 -8.75 -4.01 -8.00
CA ALA A 273 -9.48 -5.13 -7.40
C ALA A 273 -8.84 -6.49 -7.77
N ALA A 274 -8.54 -6.71 -9.05
CA ALA A 274 -7.86 -7.92 -9.54
C ALA A 274 -6.43 -8.08 -9.02
N ILE A 275 -5.73 -6.98 -8.74
CA ILE A 275 -4.42 -7.03 -8.10
C ILE A 275 -4.56 -7.48 -6.63
N PHE A 276 -5.55 -6.97 -5.89
CA PHE A 276 -5.76 -7.33 -4.49
C PHE A 276 -6.21 -8.78 -4.31
N ASP A 277 -7.12 -9.26 -5.16
CA ASP A 277 -7.48 -10.69 -5.27
C ASP A 277 -6.22 -11.55 -5.49
N ARG A 278 -5.39 -11.21 -6.48
CA ARG A 278 -4.15 -11.98 -6.70
C ARG A 278 -3.19 -11.94 -5.50
N LEU A 279 -3.13 -10.82 -4.78
CA LEU A 279 -2.24 -10.63 -3.63
C LEU A 279 -2.75 -11.38 -2.40
N ASP A 280 -4.06 -11.44 -2.14
CA ASP A 280 -4.61 -12.13 -0.98
C ASP A 280 -4.38 -13.64 -1.05
N GLY A 281 -4.56 -14.27 -2.22
CA GLY A 281 -4.32 -15.68 -2.42
C GLY A 281 -2.84 -16.01 -2.38
N ALA A 282 -1.98 -15.12 -2.90
CA ALA A 282 -0.54 -15.26 -2.77
C ALA A 282 -0.08 -15.14 -1.30
N LEU A 283 -0.67 -14.22 -0.55
CA LEU A 283 -0.36 -14.01 0.86
C LEU A 283 -0.87 -15.16 1.73
N ALA A 284 -2.09 -15.65 1.51
CA ALA A 284 -2.65 -16.81 2.22
C ALA A 284 -1.82 -18.08 2.01
N ARG A 285 -1.27 -18.29 0.80
CA ARG A 285 -0.30 -19.37 0.52
C ARG A 285 1.02 -19.16 1.26
N LYS A 286 1.58 -17.95 1.20
CA LYS A 286 2.85 -17.63 1.86
C LYS A 286 2.77 -17.75 3.39
N LEU A 287 1.62 -17.43 3.97
CA LEU A 287 1.39 -17.50 5.41
C LEU A 287 0.92 -18.89 5.89
N GLY A 288 0.73 -19.87 4.98
CA GLY A 288 0.28 -21.21 5.34
C GLY A 288 -1.16 -21.29 5.87
N VAL A 289 -1.99 -20.29 5.53
CA VAL A 289 -3.39 -20.16 6.00
C VAL A 289 -4.39 -20.66 4.95
N SER A 290 -3.91 -21.03 3.76
CA SER A 290 -4.72 -21.39 2.59
C SER A 290 -5.44 -22.73 2.71
N ASP A 291 -5.01 -23.65 3.58
CA ASP A 291 -5.67 -24.93 3.81
C ASP A 291 -5.64 -25.33 5.30
N PRO A 292 -6.74 -25.83 5.88
CA PRO A 292 -6.67 -26.60 7.13
C PRO A 292 -5.87 -27.89 6.88
N PRO A 293 -5.10 -28.41 7.86
CA PRO A 293 -4.52 -29.74 7.76
C PRO A 293 -5.60 -30.76 7.43
N LEU A 294 -5.29 -31.70 6.53
CA LEU A 294 -6.11 -32.87 6.21
C LEU A 294 -6.24 -33.76 7.45
N GLU A 295 -7.09 -33.40 8.41
CA GLU A 295 -7.55 -34.34 9.42
C GLU A 295 -8.63 -35.23 8.79
N ASN A 296 -8.27 -36.49 8.57
CA ASN A 296 -9.18 -37.62 8.40
C ASN A 296 -10.10 -37.59 7.17
N GLY A 297 -9.51 -37.47 5.96
CA GLY A 297 -10.13 -37.95 4.71
C GLY A 297 -11.49 -37.35 4.31
N ASN A 298 -11.97 -36.33 5.01
CA ASN A 298 -13.29 -35.74 4.82
C ASN A 298 -13.17 -34.28 4.38
N ARG A 299 -13.83 -33.98 3.25
CA ARG A 299 -14.18 -32.69 2.62
C ARG A 299 -13.48 -31.43 3.15
N ARG A 300 -12.86 -30.65 2.24
CA ARG A 300 -12.52 -29.23 2.45
C ARG A 300 -13.69 -28.53 3.15
N LYS A 301 -13.56 -28.20 4.43
CA LYS A 301 -14.54 -27.35 5.11
C LYS A 301 -14.40 -25.93 4.55
N ALA A 302 -15.53 -25.29 4.23
CA ALA A 302 -15.55 -23.90 3.81
C ALA A 302 -14.91 -23.03 4.92
N THR A 303 -13.79 -22.38 4.60
CA THR A 303 -13.13 -21.46 5.52
C THR A 303 -13.81 -20.10 5.42
N PHE A 304 -13.82 -19.34 6.52
CA PHE A 304 -14.35 -17.97 6.49
C PHE A 304 -13.65 -17.12 5.42
N GLY A 305 -12.33 -17.27 5.27
CA GLY A 305 -11.55 -16.58 4.24
C GLY A 305 -11.98 -16.97 2.82
N GLY A 306 -12.22 -18.26 2.54
CA GLY A 306 -12.71 -18.69 1.24
C GLY A 306 -14.12 -18.17 0.91
N ILE A 307 -15.03 -18.13 1.90
CA ILE A 307 -16.37 -17.54 1.70
C ILE A 307 -16.25 -16.02 1.47
N LEU A 308 -15.38 -15.33 2.20
CA LEU A 308 -15.15 -13.90 2.04
C LEU A 308 -14.59 -13.58 0.65
N ASP A 309 -13.68 -14.43 0.15
CA ASP A 309 -13.10 -14.36 -1.20
C ASP A 309 -14.17 -14.51 -2.28
N ASP A 310 -14.98 -15.59 -2.20
CA ASP A 310 -16.10 -15.83 -3.11
C ASP A 310 -17.11 -14.65 -3.13
N ILE A 311 -17.39 -14.04 -1.97
CA ILE A 311 -18.26 -12.86 -1.88
C ILE A 311 -17.60 -11.62 -2.49
N ALA A 312 -16.32 -11.37 -2.20
CA ALA A 312 -15.59 -10.24 -2.73
C ALA A 312 -15.48 -10.31 -4.26
N ASP A 313 -15.22 -11.48 -4.81
CA ASP A 313 -15.17 -11.74 -6.25
C ASP A 313 -16.53 -11.59 -6.92
N ALA A 314 -17.62 -12.02 -6.25
CA ALA A 314 -18.97 -11.77 -6.74
C ALA A 314 -19.26 -10.26 -6.86
N VAL A 315 -18.87 -9.47 -5.86
CA VAL A 315 -19.05 -8.01 -5.87
C VAL A 315 -18.18 -7.35 -6.95
N SER A 316 -16.87 -7.63 -6.95
CA SER A 316 -15.90 -6.97 -7.82
C SER A 316 -15.95 -7.40 -9.27
N PHE A 317 -16.18 -8.69 -9.56
CA PHE A 317 -16.01 -9.23 -10.92
C PHE A 317 -17.32 -9.67 -11.58
N CYS A 318 -18.40 -9.84 -10.82
CA CYS A 318 -19.71 -10.20 -11.37
C CYS A 318 -20.66 -8.99 -11.36
N ILE A 319 -20.86 -8.38 -10.19
CA ILE A 319 -21.84 -7.31 -10.00
C ILE A 319 -21.32 -5.96 -10.52
N ALA A 320 -20.11 -5.55 -10.12
CA ALA A 320 -19.59 -4.24 -10.51
C ALA A 320 -19.49 -4.06 -12.05
N PRO A 321 -18.93 -5.01 -12.82
CA PRO A 321 -18.86 -4.88 -14.28
C PRO A 321 -20.24 -4.84 -14.95
N ALA A 322 -21.21 -5.60 -14.43
CA ALA A 322 -22.60 -5.55 -14.90
C ALA A 322 -23.23 -4.17 -14.71
N LEU A 323 -23.00 -3.54 -13.56
CA LEU A 323 -23.49 -2.20 -13.26
C LEU A 323 -22.79 -1.12 -14.09
N ILE A 324 -21.47 -1.22 -14.28
CA ILE A 324 -20.72 -0.31 -15.16
C ILE A 324 -21.28 -0.39 -16.59
N PHE A 325 -21.52 -1.61 -17.10
CA PHE A 325 -22.16 -1.82 -18.40
C PHE A 325 -23.55 -1.19 -18.44
N TYR A 326 -24.39 -1.46 -17.43
CA TYR A 326 -25.76 -0.92 -17.36
C TYR A 326 -25.77 0.62 -17.39
N TYR A 327 -25.02 1.28 -16.51
CA TYR A 327 -25.04 2.75 -16.42
C TYR A 327 -24.56 3.43 -17.70
N LEU A 328 -23.59 2.85 -18.41
CA LEU A 328 -23.10 3.43 -19.65
C LEU A 328 -24.11 3.27 -20.81
N PHE A 329 -24.84 2.16 -20.85
CA PHE A 329 -25.90 1.95 -21.85
C PHE A 329 -27.13 2.80 -21.54
N ASP A 330 -27.48 2.98 -20.27
CA ASP A 330 -28.61 3.79 -19.81
C ASP A 330 -28.43 5.28 -20.11
N THR A 331 -27.19 5.77 -20.09
CA THR A 331 -26.86 7.16 -20.46
C THR A 331 -26.75 7.37 -21.98
N SER A 332 -26.97 6.34 -22.80
CA SER A 332 -26.90 6.44 -24.25
C SER A 332 -28.13 7.14 -24.84
N ILE A 333 -27.89 8.10 -25.73
CA ILE A 333 -28.94 8.84 -26.47
C ILE A 333 -29.18 8.29 -27.89
N LEU A 334 -28.62 7.13 -28.22
CA LEU A 334 -28.75 6.52 -29.55
C LEU A 334 -29.92 5.56 -29.59
N ASP A 335 -30.94 5.84 -30.41
CA ASP A 335 -32.15 5.01 -30.57
C ASP A 335 -31.82 3.53 -30.80
N SER A 336 -30.84 3.24 -31.66
CA SER A 336 -30.39 1.87 -31.96
C SER A 336 -29.86 1.08 -30.75
N ILE A 337 -29.34 1.78 -29.73
CA ILE A 337 -28.78 1.21 -28.51
C ILE A 337 -29.86 1.11 -27.43
N ILE A 338 -30.75 2.09 -27.34
CA ILE A 338 -31.86 2.14 -26.36
C ILE A 338 -32.81 0.95 -26.52
N VAL A 339 -32.99 0.44 -27.74
CA VAL A 339 -33.85 -0.72 -28.02
C VAL A 339 -33.23 -2.05 -27.54
N LEU A 340 -31.92 -2.09 -27.27
CA LEU A 340 -31.27 -3.32 -26.80
C LEU A 340 -31.72 -3.67 -25.37
N PRO A 341 -31.90 -4.96 -25.03
CA PRO A 341 -32.25 -5.37 -23.67
C PRO A 341 -31.02 -5.37 -22.74
N TYR A 342 -30.30 -4.23 -22.64
CA TYR A 342 -29.04 -4.10 -21.91
C TYR A 342 -29.20 -4.38 -20.41
N GLY A 343 -30.36 -4.05 -19.81
CA GLY A 343 -30.66 -4.38 -18.41
C GLY A 343 -30.70 -5.88 -18.13
N TRP A 344 -31.38 -6.66 -18.99
CA TRP A 344 -31.43 -8.12 -18.87
C TRP A 344 -30.05 -8.74 -19.09
N LEU A 345 -29.29 -8.21 -20.05
CA LEU A 345 -27.93 -8.70 -20.31
C LEU A 345 -27.00 -8.47 -19.12
N ALA A 346 -27.09 -7.31 -18.45
CA ALA A 346 -26.32 -7.03 -17.23
C ALA A 346 -26.65 -8.04 -16.12
N ILE A 347 -27.94 -8.36 -15.92
CA ILE A 347 -28.39 -9.37 -14.95
C ILE A 347 -27.84 -10.76 -15.33
N ILE A 348 -27.93 -11.14 -16.60
CA ILE A 348 -27.41 -12.42 -17.10
C ILE A 348 -25.91 -12.53 -16.83
N TYR A 349 -25.12 -11.49 -17.13
CA TYR A 349 -23.69 -11.48 -16.85
C TYR A 349 -23.40 -11.71 -15.36
N ALA A 350 -24.06 -10.96 -14.47
CA ALA A 350 -23.85 -11.08 -13.03
C ALA A 350 -24.21 -12.49 -12.52
N VAL A 351 -25.35 -13.04 -12.96
CA VAL A 351 -25.80 -14.38 -12.57
C VAL A 351 -24.85 -15.46 -13.11
N MET A 352 -24.43 -15.36 -14.37
CA MET A 352 -23.49 -16.32 -14.98
C MET A 352 -22.12 -16.29 -14.27
N GLY A 353 -21.66 -15.11 -13.85
CA GLY A 353 -20.44 -14.97 -13.04
C GLY A 353 -20.57 -15.63 -11.67
N ILE A 354 -21.68 -15.44 -10.96
CA ILE A 354 -21.92 -16.08 -9.65
C ILE A 354 -22.02 -17.60 -9.77
N ILE A 355 -22.74 -18.11 -10.78
CA ILE A 355 -22.81 -19.55 -11.06
C ILE A 355 -21.40 -20.12 -11.31
N ARG A 356 -20.57 -19.37 -12.03
CA ARG A 356 -19.18 -19.76 -12.31
C ARG A 356 -18.32 -19.85 -11.04
N LEU A 357 -18.49 -18.93 -10.09
CA LEU A 357 -17.83 -18.98 -8.78
C LEU A 357 -18.28 -20.19 -7.98
N ILE A 358 -19.60 -20.41 -7.85
CA ILE A 358 -20.17 -21.56 -7.14
C ILE A 358 -19.66 -22.89 -7.73
N TYR A 359 -19.61 -23.01 -9.05
CA TYR A 359 -19.06 -24.19 -9.71
C TYR A 359 -17.59 -24.40 -9.37
N PHE A 360 -16.79 -23.34 -9.34
CA PHE A 360 -15.37 -23.42 -8.97
C PHE A 360 -15.16 -23.90 -7.53
N THR A 361 -16.02 -23.47 -6.61
CA THR A 361 -15.98 -23.89 -5.20
C THR A 361 -16.36 -25.36 -5.02
N ILE A 362 -17.23 -25.90 -5.87
CA ILE A 362 -17.74 -27.29 -5.79
C ILE A 362 -16.92 -28.28 -6.64
N ASP A 363 -16.18 -27.84 -7.66
CA ASP A 363 -15.43 -28.70 -8.58
C ASP A 363 -14.36 -29.54 -7.86
N THR A 364 -14.57 -30.86 -7.83
CA THR A 364 -13.68 -31.83 -7.17
C THR A 364 -12.54 -32.32 -8.07
N ASN A 365 -12.54 -31.96 -9.37
CA ASN A 365 -11.54 -32.40 -10.35
C ASN A 365 -10.80 -31.21 -10.99
N PRO A 366 -10.03 -30.41 -10.22
CA PRO A 366 -9.24 -29.31 -10.78
C PRO A 366 -8.10 -29.85 -11.67
N ILE A 367 -7.93 -29.25 -12.86
CA ILE A 367 -6.84 -29.60 -13.77
C ILE A 367 -5.63 -28.71 -13.44
N PRO A 368 -4.48 -29.26 -13.03
CA PRO A 368 -3.34 -28.45 -12.60
C PRO A 368 -2.83 -27.51 -13.70
N GLY A 369 -2.95 -26.19 -13.50
CA GLY A 369 -2.44 -25.17 -14.42
C GLY A 369 -3.42 -24.63 -15.46
N PHE A 370 -4.66 -25.14 -15.50
CA PHE A 370 -5.71 -24.67 -16.40
C PHE A 370 -7.00 -24.34 -15.65
N PHE A 371 -7.74 -23.35 -16.13
CA PHE A 371 -9.11 -23.04 -15.69
C PHE A 371 -10.13 -23.63 -16.67
N LYS A 372 -11.21 -24.23 -16.16
CA LYS A 372 -12.35 -24.69 -16.97
C LYS A 372 -13.32 -23.52 -17.19
N GLY A 373 -13.45 -23.03 -18.42
CA GLY A 373 -14.20 -21.80 -18.72
C GLY A 373 -13.46 -20.53 -18.28
N LEU A 374 -13.94 -19.38 -18.75
CA LEU A 374 -13.25 -18.10 -18.55
C LEU A 374 -13.29 -17.66 -17.07
N PRO A 375 -12.15 -17.32 -16.44
CA PRO A 375 -12.11 -16.80 -15.06
C PRO A 375 -12.87 -15.48 -14.90
N THR A 376 -13.53 -15.29 -13.75
CA THR A 376 -14.35 -14.09 -13.48
C THR A 376 -13.56 -12.77 -13.48
N PRO A 377 -12.32 -12.66 -12.95
CA PRO A 377 -11.57 -11.40 -13.04
C PRO A 377 -11.20 -11.06 -14.49
N ALA A 378 -10.84 -12.08 -15.29
CA ALA A 378 -10.49 -11.89 -16.69
C ALA A 378 -11.72 -11.48 -17.54
N ALA A 379 -12.87 -12.08 -17.26
CA ALA A 379 -14.14 -11.70 -17.89
C ALA A 379 -14.53 -10.26 -17.56
N ALA A 380 -14.43 -9.86 -16.28
CA ALA A 380 -14.70 -8.51 -15.81
C ALA A 380 -13.87 -7.46 -16.54
N LEU A 381 -12.56 -7.67 -16.62
CA LEU A 381 -11.65 -6.76 -17.31
C LEU A 381 -11.80 -6.77 -18.83
N LEU A 382 -12.23 -7.89 -19.42
CA LEU A 382 -12.48 -7.99 -20.86
C LEU A 382 -13.73 -7.20 -21.28
N ILE A 383 -14.84 -7.31 -20.53
CA ILE A 383 -16.09 -6.63 -20.91
C ILE A 383 -16.05 -5.13 -20.62
N THR A 384 -15.26 -4.69 -19.63
CA THR A 384 -15.19 -3.27 -19.23
C THR A 384 -14.17 -2.46 -20.02
N ALA A 385 -13.12 -3.09 -20.58
CA ALA A 385 -12.13 -2.40 -21.41
C ALA A 385 -12.74 -1.64 -22.62
N PRO A 386 -13.62 -2.25 -23.46
CA PRO A 386 -14.19 -1.56 -24.62
C PRO A 386 -15.25 -0.51 -24.23
N LEU A 387 -15.78 -0.54 -23.00
CA LEU A 387 -16.69 0.51 -22.50
C LEU A 387 -16.01 1.88 -22.45
N ILE A 388 -14.68 1.93 -22.30
CA ILE A 388 -13.90 3.17 -22.39
C ILE A 388 -14.02 3.76 -23.80
N MET A 389 -13.92 2.93 -24.83
CA MET A 389 -14.08 3.37 -26.22
C MET A 389 -15.52 3.76 -26.52
N PHE A 390 -16.49 3.01 -26.01
CA PHE A 390 -17.90 3.35 -26.16
C PHE A 390 -18.21 4.73 -25.54
N GLN A 391 -17.76 4.98 -24.31
CA GLN A 391 -17.93 6.27 -23.65
C GLN A 391 -17.26 7.42 -24.44
N ASN A 392 -16.03 7.22 -24.89
CA ASN A 392 -15.32 8.23 -25.68
C ASN A 392 -16.02 8.52 -27.00
N ALA A 393 -16.55 7.48 -27.67
CA ALA A 393 -17.30 7.64 -28.91
C ALA A 393 -18.62 8.38 -28.69
N GLN A 394 -19.35 8.07 -27.61
CA GLN A 394 -20.56 8.82 -27.23
C GLN A 394 -20.28 10.31 -27.02
N ASN A 395 -19.13 10.65 -26.42
CA ASN A 395 -18.74 12.05 -26.17
C ASN A 395 -18.26 12.79 -27.43
N ASN A 396 -17.62 12.10 -28.38
CA ASN A 396 -16.96 12.71 -29.53
C ASN A 396 -17.77 12.68 -30.85
N GLY A 397 -18.80 11.84 -30.97
CA GLY A 397 -19.69 11.79 -32.14
C GLY A 397 -20.31 10.43 -32.44
N HIS A 398 -21.55 10.43 -32.94
CA HIS A 398 -22.45 9.27 -32.91
C HIS A 398 -22.08 8.06 -33.77
N ALA A 399 -21.29 8.20 -34.85
CA ALA A 399 -21.10 7.11 -35.82
C ALA A 399 -20.31 5.92 -35.24
N GLU A 400 -19.22 6.18 -34.50
CA GLU A 400 -18.43 5.12 -33.87
C GLU A 400 -19.10 4.56 -32.61
N ALA A 401 -19.98 5.33 -31.97
CA ALA A 401 -20.69 4.92 -30.77
C ALA A 401 -21.63 3.73 -31.05
N VAL A 402 -22.26 3.68 -32.24
CA VAL A 402 -23.09 2.55 -32.67
C VAL A 402 -22.27 1.25 -32.72
N PHE A 403 -21.10 1.31 -33.37
CA PHE A 403 -20.21 0.14 -33.47
C PHE A 403 -19.78 -0.35 -32.09
N TRP A 404 -19.27 0.54 -31.24
CA TRP A 404 -18.81 0.17 -29.91
C TRP A 404 -19.94 -0.32 -29.00
N GLY A 405 -21.15 0.23 -29.14
CA GLY A 405 -22.34 -0.24 -28.41
C GLY A 405 -22.69 -1.70 -28.75
N TYR A 406 -22.83 -2.02 -30.05
CA TYR A 406 -23.09 -3.40 -30.47
C TYR A 406 -21.94 -4.35 -30.14
N PHE A 407 -20.69 -3.88 -30.27
CA PHE A 407 -19.51 -4.67 -29.90
C PHE A 407 -19.51 -5.01 -28.41
N CYS A 408 -19.76 -4.04 -27.52
CA CYS A 408 -19.82 -4.27 -26.08
C CYS A 408 -20.98 -5.21 -25.72
N PHE A 409 -22.16 -5.02 -26.33
CA PHE A 409 -23.32 -5.89 -26.10
C PHE A 409 -23.02 -7.34 -26.51
N GLY A 410 -22.51 -7.55 -27.73
CA GLY A 410 -22.16 -8.88 -28.23
C GLY A 410 -21.03 -9.53 -27.42
N LEU A 411 -20.03 -8.76 -27.00
CA LEU A 411 -18.93 -9.24 -26.18
C LEU A 411 -19.43 -9.69 -24.79
N THR A 412 -20.25 -8.89 -24.12
CA THR A 412 -20.81 -9.24 -22.80
C THR A 412 -21.64 -10.52 -22.86
N LEU A 413 -22.46 -10.69 -23.91
CA LEU A 413 -23.22 -11.92 -24.13
C LEU A 413 -22.30 -13.13 -24.32
N THR A 414 -21.29 -12.98 -25.20
CA THR A 414 -20.33 -14.04 -25.50
C THR A 414 -19.54 -14.44 -24.25
N VAL A 415 -19.04 -13.47 -23.49
CA VAL A 415 -18.28 -13.68 -22.26
C VAL A 415 -19.13 -14.38 -21.18
N SER A 416 -20.39 -13.99 -21.03
CA SER A 416 -21.32 -14.61 -20.07
C SER A 416 -21.49 -16.13 -20.33
N ILE A 417 -21.55 -16.53 -21.61
CA ILE A 417 -21.63 -17.94 -22.01
C ILE A 417 -20.27 -18.63 -21.81
N LEU A 418 -19.16 -17.97 -22.16
CA LEU A 418 -17.81 -18.52 -22.06
C LEU A 418 -17.34 -18.76 -20.62
N MET A 419 -17.83 -17.97 -19.66
CA MET A 419 -17.58 -18.21 -18.23
C MET A 419 -17.98 -19.64 -17.84
N ASN A 420 -19.17 -20.09 -18.27
CA ASN A 420 -19.73 -21.40 -17.93
C ASN A 420 -19.48 -22.48 -19.01
N SER A 421 -18.61 -22.21 -19.99
CA SER A 421 -18.21 -23.17 -21.03
C SER A 421 -17.05 -24.04 -20.56
N TYR A 422 -17.33 -24.97 -19.64
CA TYR A 422 -16.32 -25.80 -18.96
C TYR A 422 -15.40 -26.69 -19.84
N PRO A 423 -15.78 -27.12 -21.07
CA PRO A 423 -14.86 -27.83 -21.97
C PRO A 423 -13.66 -26.99 -22.43
N ILE A 424 -13.77 -25.66 -22.37
CA ILE A 424 -12.73 -24.73 -22.81
C ILE A 424 -11.70 -24.56 -21.68
N ARG A 425 -10.42 -24.77 -21.99
CA ARG A 425 -9.32 -24.69 -21.03
C ARG A 425 -8.57 -23.37 -21.20
N TYR A 426 -8.52 -22.55 -20.16
CA TYR A 426 -7.77 -21.29 -20.15
C TYR A 426 -6.47 -21.42 -19.35
N ILE A 427 -5.41 -20.75 -19.79
CA ILE A 427 -4.10 -20.78 -19.09
C ILE A 427 -4.21 -20.02 -17.76
N HIS A 428 -3.60 -20.58 -16.71
CA HIS A 428 -3.40 -19.83 -15.47
C HIS A 428 -2.40 -18.68 -15.69
N MET A 429 -2.88 -17.44 -15.69
CA MET A 429 -2.08 -16.25 -16.03
C MET A 429 -0.87 -16.05 -15.09
N GLY A 430 -1.00 -16.46 -13.82
CA GLY A 430 0.14 -16.47 -12.89
C GLY A 430 1.27 -17.45 -13.27
N ARG A 431 0.93 -18.60 -13.87
CA ARG A 431 1.90 -19.63 -14.29
C ARG A 431 2.62 -19.18 -15.55
N PHE A 432 1.87 -18.62 -16.51
CA PHE A 432 2.43 -18.04 -17.72
C PHE A 432 3.42 -16.91 -17.41
N GLY A 433 3.05 -15.99 -16.51
CA GLY A 433 3.93 -14.89 -16.13
C GLY A 433 5.18 -15.34 -15.37
N GLY A 434 5.10 -16.42 -14.59
CA GLY A 434 6.27 -17.05 -13.96
C GLY A 434 7.22 -17.71 -14.96
N ARG A 435 6.72 -18.22 -16.10
CA ARG A 435 7.55 -18.78 -17.18
C ARG A 435 8.24 -17.70 -18.01
N HIS A 436 7.57 -16.56 -18.22
CA HIS A 436 8.10 -15.45 -19.01
C HIS A 436 8.14 -14.14 -18.20
N PRO A 437 9.03 -14.03 -17.19
CA PRO A 437 9.08 -12.86 -16.30
C PRO A 437 9.47 -11.57 -17.01
N MET A 438 10.21 -11.65 -18.12
CA MET A 438 10.51 -10.48 -18.95
C MET A 438 9.25 -10.00 -19.67
N PHE A 439 8.48 -10.91 -20.28
CA PHE A 439 7.22 -10.59 -20.95
C PHE A 439 6.21 -9.97 -19.99
N THR A 440 6.05 -10.52 -18.78
CA THR A 440 5.15 -9.95 -17.77
C THR A 440 5.59 -8.57 -17.30
N ARG A 441 6.90 -8.35 -17.08
CA ARG A 441 7.42 -7.01 -16.74
C ARG A 441 7.16 -6.00 -17.85
N ILE A 442 7.41 -6.39 -19.10
CA ILE A 442 7.14 -5.55 -20.28
C ILE A 442 5.65 -5.22 -20.35
N MET A 443 4.76 -6.21 -20.25
CA MET A 443 3.31 -5.98 -20.30
C MET A 443 2.81 -5.09 -19.16
N PHE A 444 3.35 -5.24 -17.96
CA PHE A 444 3.03 -4.39 -16.82
C PHE A 444 3.51 -2.95 -17.03
N SER A 445 4.74 -2.77 -17.52
CA SER A 445 5.28 -1.45 -17.87
C SER A 445 4.48 -0.78 -19.00
N LEU A 446 4.13 -1.53 -20.04
CA LEU A 446 3.30 -1.04 -21.15
C LEU A 446 1.90 -0.66 -20.67
N ASN A 447 1.29 -1.46 -19.79
CA ASN A 447 0.01 -1.12 -19.18
C ASN A 447 0.12 0.21 -18.41
N GLY A 448 1.14 0.36 -17.56
CA GLY A 448 1.40 1.58 -16.80
C GLY A 448 1.64 2.82 -17.67
N ILE A 449 2.32 2.69 -18.82
CA ILE A 449 2.46 3.78 -19.79
C ILE A 449 1.12 4.08 -20.46
N SER A 450 0.39 3.04 -20.87
CA SER A 450 -0.89 3.18 -21.58
C SER A 450 -1.94 3.91 -20.75
N VAL A 451 -1.87 3.82 -19.41
CA VAL A 451 -2.74 4.56 -18.47
C VAL A 451 -2.73 6.07 -18.71
N PHE A 452 -1.67 6.66 -19.25
CA PHE A 452 -1.60 8.10 -19.54
C PHE A 452 -1.99 8.46 -20.98
N THR A 453 -2.34 7.47 -21.80
CA THR A 453 -2.64 7.64 -23.23
C THR A 453 -4.13 7.42 -23.52
N PRO A 454 -4.68 7.96 -24.63
CA PRO A 454 -6.05 7.64 -25.05
C PRO A 454 -6.20 6.17 -25.50
N PHE A 455 -5.09 5.47 -25.77
CA PHE A 455 -5.06 4.08 -26.20
C PHE A 455 -5.22 3.06 -25.07
N PHE A 456 -5.39 3.51 -23.82
CA PHE A 456 -5.52 2.64 -22.65
C PHE A 456 -6.57 1.53 -22.83
N GLY A 457 -7.79 1.89 -23.25
CA GLY A 457 -8.87 0.91 -23.48
C GLY A 457 -8.54 -0.09 -24.59
N HIS A 458 -8.00 0.39 -25.71
CA HIS A 458 -7.60 -0.45 -26.85
C HIS A 458 -6.50 -1.46 -26.48
N PHE A 459 -5.47 -1.00 -25.75
CA PHE A 459 -4.38 -1.85 -25.28
C PHE A 459 -4.91 -2.97 -24.37
N ASN A 460 -5.74 -2.62 -23.39
CA ASN A 460 -6.30 -3.60 -22.47
C ASN A 460 -7.25 -4.56 -23.18
N LEU A 461 -8.12 -4.09 -24.09
CA LEU A 461 -8.96 -4.96 -24.90
C LEU A 461 -8.11 -5.96 -25.69
N PHE A 462 -7.05 -5.50 -26.35
CA PHE A 462 -6.15 -6.36 -27.12
C PHE A 462 -5.50 -7.44 -26.25
N VAL A 463 -4.97 -7.08 -25.08
CA VAL A 463 -4.38 -8.04 -24.14
C VAL A 463 -5.41 -9.08 -23.67
N HIS A 464 -6.63 -8.66 -23.34
CA HIS A 464 -7.67 -9.59 -22.89
C HIS A 464 -8.26 -10.43 -24.03
N LEU A 465 -8.28 -9.93 -25.27
CA LEU A 465 -8.63 -10.74 -26.45
C LEU A 465 -7.59 -11.83 -26.72
N ILE A 466 -6.29 -11.52 -26.60
CA ILE A 466 -5.24 -12.56 -26.65
C ILE A 466 -5.51 -13.64 -25.60
N TYR A 467 -5.88 -13.23 -24.38
CA TYR A 467 -6.24 -14.18 -23.32
C TYR A 467 -7.51 -15.00 -23.65
N LEU A 468 -8.54 -14.35 -24.21
CA LEU A 468 -9.79 -15.00 -24.64
C LEU A 468 -9.53 -16.09 -25.69
N PHE A 469 -8.61 -15.84 -26.63
CA PHE A 469 -8.24 -16.80 -27.68
C PHE A 469 -7.12 -17.76 -27.28
N SER A 470 -6.56 -17.65 -26.07
CA SER A 470 -5.56 -18.59 -25.56
C SER A 470 -5.97 -20.06 -25.61
N PRO A 471 -7.27 -20.44 -25.49
CA PRO A 471 -7.69 -21.84 -25.59
C PRO A 471 -7.27 -22.54 -26.90
N PHE A 472 -7.24 -21.81 -28.03
CA PHE A 472 -6.81 -22.35 -29.33
C PHE A 472 -5.37 -22.85 -29.32
N TYR A 473 -4.50 -22.21 -28.52
CA TYR A 473 -3.14 -22.67 -28.30
C TYR A 473 -3.08 -23.79 -27.26
N THR A 474 -3.89 -23.72 -26.20
CA THR A 474 -3.86 -24.73 -25.12
C THR A 474 -4.42 -26.09 -25.50
N TRP A 475 -5.36 -26.17 -26.43
CA TRP A 475 -5.88 -27.45 -26.91
C TRP A 475 -4.82 -28.29 -27.63
N GLN A 476 -3.66 -27.71 -27.96
CA GLN A 476 -2.51 -28.42 -28.51
C GLN A 476 -1.57 -28.99 -27.44
N VAL A 477 -1.77 -28.65 -26.16
CA VAL A 477 -0.93 -29.09 -25.04
C VAL A 477 -1.61 -30.22 -24.28
N ASP A 478 -0.99 -31.40 -24.28
CA ASP A 478 -1.51 -32.57 -23.58
C ASP A 478 -1.52 -32.34 -22.05
N PRO A 479 -2.66 -32.49 -21.35
CA PRO A 479 -2.76 -32.26 -19.90
C PRO A 479 -1.74 -33.06 -19.06
N GLU A 480 -1.29 -34.23 -19.51
CA GLU A 480 -0.28 -35.03 -18.78
C GLU A 480 1.08 -34.32 -18.71
N ILE A 481 1.48 -33.62 -19.77
CA ILE A 481 2.73 -32.85 -19.83
C ILE A 481 2.69 -31.67 -18.85
N ALA A 482 1.53 -31.04 -18.68
CA ALA A 482 1.36 -29.91 -17.76
C ALA A 482 1.40 -30.32 -16.26
N VAL A 483 1.03 -31.58 -15.96
CA VAL A 483 1.10 -32.19 -14.61
C VAL A 483 2.52 -32.60 -14.26
N LEU A 484 3.27 -33.19 -15.21
CA LEU A 484 4.67 -33.59 -15.01
C LEU A 484 5.57 -32.39 -14.64
N GLU A 485 5.37 -31.24 -15.27
CA GLU A 485 6.16 -30.03 -14.99
C GLU A 485 5.87 -29.42 -13.60
N ASN A 486 4.70 -29.68 -13.01
CA ASN A 486 4.39 -29.23 -11.64
C ASN A 486 5.17 -30.03 -10.58
N ARG A 487 5.43 -31.34 -10.82
CA ARG A 487 6.23 -32.17 -9.89
C ARG A 487 7.70 -31.76 -9.88
N VAL A 488 8.28 -31.48 -11.06
CA VAL A 488 9.70 -31.07 -11.15
C VAL A 488 9.97 -29.76 -10.39
N LYS A 489 8.99 -28.84 -10.32
CA LYS A 489 9.15 -27.58 -9.59
C LYS A 489 9.02 -27.73 -8.07
N SER A 490 8.15 -28.61 -7.57
CA SER A 490 8.04 -28.88 -6.13
C SER A 490 9.27 -29.57 -5.55
N ASP A 491 9.99 -30.33 -6.39
CA ASP A 491 11.23 -31.01 -5.96
C ASP A 491 12.47 -30.10 -6.03
N SER A 492 12.32 -28.88 -6.59
CA SER A 492 13.42 -27.92 -6.84
C SER A 492 13.31 -26.61 -6.03
N ALA A 493 12.25 -26.44 -5.25
CA ALA A 493 11.96 -25.27 -4.41
C ALA A 493 11.89 -25.69 -2.95
#